data_AF-A0A090Q3C9-F1
#
_entry.id   AF-A0A090Q3C9-F1
#
_cell.length_a   1.000
_cell.length_b   1.000
_cell.length_c   1.000
_cell.angle_alpha   90.00
_cell.angle_beta   90.00
_cell.angle_gamma   90.00
#
_symmetry.space_group_name_H-M   'P 1'
#
loop_
_entity.id
_entity.type
_entity.pdbx_description
1 polymer ?
#
loop_
_entity_poly.entity_id
_entity_poly.type
_entity_poly.pdbx_seq_one_letter_code
_entity_poly.pdbx_strand_id
1 'polypeptide(L)'
;MLTRYYKYELFQQELDRIVRKESSPFSLKTIGYSVLKKPIYLLQAGSGSIKVFMWSQMHGNESTTTRALLDLIDQDDFKPLLDKIELYIIPILNPDGAENWTRENANKVDLNRNAVLKDQPETMVFFEQLELIKPDMAFNLHGQRTIFGTEDGSKPCQLSFLAPARIMKSRLIQLG
;
A
#
# COMPACT_ATOMS: atom_id res chain seq x y z
N MET A 1 -5.63 14.25 19.15
CA MET A 1 -4.38 14.78 18.57
C MET A 1 -3.72 13.61 17.86
N LEU A 2 -3.48 13.70 16.55
CA LEU A 2 -2.81 12.63 15.81
C LEU A 2 -1.37 12.51 16.31
N THR A 3 -0.93 11.30 16.63
CA THR A 3 0.46 11.06 17.02
C THR A 3 1.38 11.44 15.87
N ARG A 4 2.54 12.04 16.17
CA ARG A 4 3.57 12.40 15.17
C ARG A 4 3.98 11.22 14.30
N TYR A 5 3.92 10.01 14.85
CA TYR A 5 4.21 8.75 14.17
C TYR A 5 2.94 7.93 14.04
N TYR A 6 2.63 7.52 12.82
CA TYR A 6 1.55 6.58 12.53
C TYR A 6 2.14 5.17 12.52
N LYS A 7 2.11 4.54 13.69
CA LYS A 7 2.68 3.21 13.90
C LYS A 7 1.78 2.13 13.35
N TYR A 8 2.36 0.97 13.07
CA TYR A 8 1.63 -0.21 12.60
C TYR A 8 0.51 -0.64 13.56
N GLU A 9 0.72 -0.57 14.88
CA GLU A 9 -0.33 -0.88 15.86
C GLU A 9 -1.57 0.03 15.73
N LEU A 10 -1.37 1.33 15.49
CA LEU A 10 -2.48 2.28 15.27
C LEU A 10 -3.23 1.97 13.98
N PHE A 11 -2.48 1.62 12.93
CA PHE A 11 -3.05 1.14 11.68
C PHE A 11 -3.94 -0.09 11.89
N GLN A 12 -3.52 -1.08 12.68
CA GLN A 12 -4.32 -2.28 12.92
C GLN A 12 -5.66 -1.95 13.59
N GLN A 13 -5.64 -1.05 14.58
CA GLN A 13 -6.86 -0.60 15.27
C GLN A 13 -7.83 0.11 14.31
N GLU A 14 -7.31 0.98 13.43
CA GLU A 14 -8.12 1.67 12.43
C GLU A 14 -8.66 0.71 11.37
N LEU A 15 -7.82 -0.20 10.86
CA LEU A 15 -8.22 -1.21 9.89
C LEU A 15 -9.35 -2.08 10.43
N ASP A 16 -9.20 -2.62 11.65
CA ASP A 16 -10.21 -3.45 12.30
C ASP A 16 -11.55 -2.73 12.45
N ARG A 17 -11.52 -1.43 12.79
CA ARG A 17 -12.74 -0.60 12.86
C ARG A 17 -13.42 -0.49 11.49
N ILE A 18 -12.65 -0.27 10.43
CA ILE A 18 -13.16 -0.08 9.07
C ILE A 18 -13.75 -1.37 8.51
N VAL A 19 -13.02 -2.49 8.62
CA VAL A 19 -13.45 -3.77 8.02
C VAL A 19 -14.59 -4.45 8.77
N ARG A 20 -14.80 -4.16 10.07
CA ARG A 20 -15.91 -4.71 10.86
C ARG A 20 -17.24 -4.01 10.63
N LYS A 21 -17.29 -2.92 9.86
CA LYS A 21 -18.55 -2.32 9.44
C LYS A 21 -19.33 -3.33 8.60
N GLU A 22 -20.57 -3.61 8.98
CA GLU A 22 -21.44 -4.56 8.26
C GLU A 22 -21.63 -4.18 6.78
N SER A 23 -21.59 -2.89 6.47
CA SER A 23 -21.71 -2.33 5.12
C SER A 23 -20.39 -2.22 4.35
N SER A 24 -19.27 -2.69 4.92
CA SER A 24 -17.97 -2.61 4.25
C SER A 24 -17.93 -3.56 3.05
N PRO A 25 -17.61 -3.07 1.83
CA PRO A 25 -17.48 -3.93 0.67
C PRO A 25 -16.13 -4.68 0.64
N PHE A 26 -15.24 -4.41 1.61
CA PHE A 26 -13.90 -4.96 1.63
C PHE A 26 -13.81 -6.24 2.46
N SER A 27 -13.33 -7.30 1.82
CA SER A 27 -12.83 -8.49 2.52
C SER A 27 -11.37 -8.28 2.92
N LEU A 28 -11.01 -8.77 4.11
CA LEU A 28 -9.66 -8.69 4.66
C LEU A 28 -9.02 -10.07 4.71
N LYS A 29 -7.81 -10.19 4.15
CA LYS A 29 -7.01 -11.42 4.21
C LYS A 29 -5.60 -11.13 4.72
N THR A 30 -5.10 -11.95 5.62
CA THR A 30 -3.66 -11.99 5.92
C THR A 30 -2.95 -12.77 4.82
N ILE A 31 -2.05 -12.12 4.09
CA ILE A 31 -1.34 -12.68 2.93
C ILE A 31 0.11 -13.06 3.24
N GLY A 32 0.58 -12.78 4.45
CA GLY A 32 1.91 -13.14 4.90
C GLY A 32 2.29 -12.37 6.16
N TYR A 33 3.58 -12.38 6.47
CA TYR A 33 4.12 -11.73 7.66
C TYR A 33 5.46 -11.08 7.34
N SER A 34 5.76 -9.96 8.01
CA SER A 34 7.06 -9.30 7.98
C SER A 34 8.17 -10.14 8.64
N VAL A 35 9.40 -9.63 8.60
CA VAL A 35 10.55 -10.23 9.30
C VAL A 35 10.25 -10.46 10.79
N LEU A 36 9.68 -9.47 11.48
CA LEU A 36 9.30 -9.57 12.90
C LEU A 36 7.90 -10.14 13.13
N LYS A 37 7.36 -10.88 12.14
CA LYS A 37 6.08 -11.60 12.23
C LYS A 37 4.84 -10.72 12.42
N LYS A 38 4.89 -9.45 12.01
CA LYS A 38 3.68 -8.61 11.90
C LYS A 38 2.91 -8.97 10.63
N PRO A 39 1.58 -9.10 10.67
CA PRO A 39 0.80 -9.53 9.52
C PRO A 39 0.86 -8.52 8.36
N ILE A 40 0.85 -9.02 7.12
CA ILE A 40 0.65 -8.20 5.93
C ILE A 40 -0.75 -8.50 5.42
N TYR A 41 -1.54 -7.44 5.25
CA TYR A 41 -2.94 -7.53 4.90
C TYR A 41 -3.19 -7.21 3.44
N LEU A 42 -4.16 -7.92 2.85
CA LEU A 42 -4.79 -7.61 1.56
C LEU A 42 -6.25 -7.28 1.81
N LEU A 43 -6.67 -6.11 1.35
CA LEU A 43 -8.07 -5.75 1.21
C LEU A 43 -8.51 -6.03 -0.22
N GLN A 44 -9.67 -6.67 -0.40
CA GLN A 44 -10.25 -6.93 -1.71
C GLN A 44 -11.72 -6.50 -1.75
N ALA A 45 -12.12 -5.78 -2.80
CA ALA A 45 -13.50 -5.35 -3.01
C ALA A 45 -13.85 -5.24 -4.49
N GLY A 46 -15.14 -5.33 -4.80
CA GLY A 46 -15.67 -5.21 -6.15
C GLY A 46 -15.68 -6.51 -6.94
N SER A 47 -16.28 -6.44 -8.12
CA SER A 47 -16.55 -7.60 -8.99
C SER A 47 -16.38 -7.28 -10.47
N GLY A 48 -15.90 -6.07 -10.78
CA GLY A 48 -15.71 -5.64 -12.16
C GLY A 48 -14.55 -6.34 -12.86
N SER A 49 -14.52 -6.23 -14.19
CA SER A 49 -13.53 -6.94 -15.01
C SER A 49 -12.12 -6.37 -14.96
N ILE A 50 -11.95 -5.11 -14.52
CA ILE A 50 -10.65 -4.43 -14.49
C ILE A 50 -10.02 -4.62 -13.11
N LYS A 51 -8.90 -5.34 -13.05
CA LYS A 51 -8.19 -5.59 -11.79
C LYS A 51 -7.20 -4.48 -11.49
N VAL A 52 -7.37 -3.83 -10.34
CA VAL A 52 -6.49 -2.76 -9.88
C VAL A 52 -5.80 -3.20 -8.60
N PHE A 53 -4.46 -3.22 -8.62
CA PHE A 53 -3.64 -3.55 -7.46
C PHE A 53 -2.94 -2.30 -6.92
N MET A 54 -3.10 -2.02 -5.63
CA MET A 54 -2.50 -0.86 -4.98
C MET A 54 -1.72 -1.34 -3.76
N TRP A 55 -0.58 -0.71 -3.49
CA TRP A 55 0.11 -0.93 -2.22
C TRP A 55 0.69 0.36 -1.69
N SER A 56 0.81 0.45 -0.37
CA SER A 56 1.39 1.60 0.30
C SER A 56 2.41 1.22 1.36
N GLN A 57 3.15 2.24 1.80
CA GLN A 57 4.08 2.19 2.93
C GLN A 57 5.05 1.00 2.88
N MET A 58 5.62 0.78 1.69
CA MET A 58 6.79 -0.11 1.54
C MET A 58 8.04 0.49 2.19
N HIS A 59 8.10 1.82 2.28
CA HIS A 59 8.94 2.51 3.23
C HIS A 59 8.11 2.78 4.48
N GLY A 60 8.55 2.23 5.61
CA GLY A 60 7.75 2.23 6.83
C GLY A 60 7.43 3.63 7.37
N ASN A 61 8.29 4.61 7.12
CA ASN A 61 8.13 6.00 7.54
C ASN A 61 7.33 6.90 6.59
N GLU A 62 6.68 6.35 5.55
CA GLU A 62 5.88 7.09 4.57
C GLU A 62 4.38 6.81 4.74
N SER A 63 3.80 7.18 5.89
CA SER A 63 2.42 6.81 6.25
C SER A 63 1.29 7.67 5.67
N THR A 64 1.59 8.79 5.01
CA THR A 64 0.58 9.73 4.50
C THR A 64 -0.42 9.06 3.56
N THR A 65 0.07 8.25 2.63
CA THR A 65 -0.73 7.54 1.62
C THR A 65 -1.58 6.44 2.25
N THR A 66 -1.06 5.69 3.22
CA THR A 66 -1.84 4.70 3.99
C THR A 66 -3.03 5.35 4.70
N ARG A 67 -2.81 6.50 5.33
CA ARG A 67 -3.88 7.20 6.07
C ARG A 67 -4.96 7.72 5.12
N ALA A 68 -4.56 8.37 4.03
CA ALA A 68 -5.50 8.81 3.00
C ALA A 68 -6.28 7.64 2.39
N LEU A 69 -5.61 6.50 2.16
CA LEU A 69 -6.24 5.29 1.67
C LEU A 69 -7.29 4.75 2.64
N LEU A 70 -6.99 4.70 3.94
CA LEU A 70 -7.96 4.27 4.95
C LEU A 70 -9.14 5.24 5.06
N ASP A 71 -8.92 6.55 4.94
CA ASP A 71 -9.99 7.55 4.92
C ASP A 71 -10.93 7.34 3.71
N LEU A 72 -10.38 7.10 2.52
CA LEU A 72 -11.18 6.80 1.30
C LEU A 72 -12.00 5.51 1.46
N ILE A 73 -11.42 4.49 2.09
CA ILE A 73 -12.13 3.24 2.38
C ILE A 73 -13.24 3.49 3.41
N ASP A 74 -12.96 4.22 4.49
CA ASP A 74 -13.91 4.47 5.58
C ASP A 74 -15.11 5.33 5.14
N GLN A 75 -14.89 6.22 4.17
CA GLN A 75 -15.90 7.09 3.54
C GLN A 75 -16.65 6.42 2.38
N ASP A 76 -16.36 5.15 2.09
CA ASP A 76 -16.99 4.39 1.00
C ASP A 76 -16.81 4.99 -0.41
N ASP A 77 -15.78 5.83 -0.61
CA ASP A 77 -15.55 6.57 -1.87
C ASP A 77 -15.28 5.64 -3.06
N PHE A 78 -14.83 4.41 -2.81
CA PHE A 78 -14.64 3.39 -3.83
C PHE A 78 -15.94 2.76 -4.33
N LYS A 79 -17.03 2.77 -3.54
CA LYS A 79 -18.28 2.04 -3.86
C LYS A 79 -18.80 2.28 -5.28
N PRO A 80 -18.84 3.52 -5.82
CA PRO A 80 -19.34 3.77 -7.18
C PRO A 80 -18.50 3.12 -8.29
N LEU A 81 -17.28 2.68 -8.00
CA LEU A 81 -16.37 2.07 -8.97
C LEU A 81 -16.38 0.54 -8.91
N LEU A 82 -16.86 -0.07 -7.82
CA LEU A 82 -16.70 -1.51 -7.53
C LEU A 82 -17.44 -2.45 -8.50
N ASP A 83 -18.42 -1.95 -9.25
CA ASP A 83 -19.07 -2.72 -10.32
C ASP A 83 -18.22 -2.78 -11.60
N LYS A 84 -17.25 -1.88 -11.75
CA LYS A 84 -16.38 -1.75 -12.93
C LYS A 84 -14.97 -2.28 -12.70
N ILE A 85 -14.52 -2.24 -11.45
CA ILE A 85 -13.18 -2.67 -11.05
C ILE A 85 -13.23 -3.70 -9.93
N GLU A 86 -12.22 -4.55 -9.88
CA GLU A 86 -11.88 -5.38 -8.74
C GLU A 86 -10.62 -4.80 -8.10
N LEU A 87 -10.77 -4.28 -6.88
CA LEU A 87 -9.71 -3.65 -6.11
C LEU A 87 -8.98 -4.66 -5.24
N TYR A 88 -7.64 -4.57 -5.25
CA TYR A 88 -6.74 -5.31 -4.38
C TYR A 88 -5.77 -4.31 -3.76
N ILE A 89 -5.72 -4.24 -2.43
CA ILE A 89 -4.99 -3.18 -1.73
C ILE A 89 -4.16 -3.79 -0.61
N ILE A 90 -2.84 -3.52 -0.60
CA ILE A 90 -1.95 -3.78 0.55
C ILE A 90 -1.72 -2.45 1.26
N PRO A 91 -2.41 -2.15 2.38
CA PRO A 91 -2.29 -0.83 3.01
C PRO A 91 -0.89 -0.56 3.57
N ILE A 92 -0.23 -1.56 4.15
CA ILE A 92 1.15 -1.46 4.64
C ILE A 92 1.93 -2.69 4.19
N LEU A 93 2.89 -2.50 3.28
CA LEU A 93 3.78 -3.56 2.83
C LEU A 93 4.97 -3.79 3.78
N ASN A 94 5.43 -2.75 4.50
CA ASN A 94 6.51 -2.86 5.49
C ASN A 94 6.01 -2.60 6.93
N PRO A 95 5.34 -3.58 7.58
CA PRO A 95 4.87 -3.46 8.95
C PRO A 95 5.98 -3.14 9.97
N ASP A 96 7.18 -3.70 9.78
CA ASP A 96 8.28 -3.55 10.73
C ASP A 96 8.85 -2.12 10.70
N GLY A 97 9.02 -1.59 9.49
CA GLY A 97 9.41 -0.20 9.33
C GLY A 97 8.31 0.76 9.78
N ALA A 98 7.04 0.40 9.57
CA ALA A 98 5.90 1.20 10.02
C ALA A 98 5.84 1.33 11.55
N GLU A 99 6.11 0.24 12.27
CA GLU A 99 6.20 0.24 13.73
C GLU A 99 7.37 1.10 14.24
N ASN A 100 8.53 0.96 13.62
CA ASN A 100 9.79 1.58 14.08
C ASN A 100 10.08 2.94 13.42
N TRP A 101 9.19 3.42 12.55
CA TRP A 101 9.37 4.63 11.76
C TRP A 101 10.67 4.66 10.93
N THR A 102 11.01 3.54 10.31
CA THR A 102 12.19 3.41 9.43
C THR A 102 11.78 3.26 7.98
N ARG A 103 12.65 3.72 7.06
CA ARG A 103 12.48 3.48 5.63
C ARG A 103 12.59 1.99 5.30
N GLU A 104 13.60 1.34 5.85
CA GLU A 104 13.93 -0.06 5.62
C GLU A 104 13.05 -1.01 6.43
N ASN A 105 13.02 -2.30 6.07
CA ASN A 105 12.42 -3.36 6.91
C ASN A 105 13.34 -3.70 8.10
N ALA A 106 12.96 -4.70 8.93
CA ALA A 106 13.75 -5.06 10.11
C ALA A 106 15.17 -5.57 9.80
N ASN A 107 15.41 -6.07 8.57
CA ASN A 107 16.74 -6.47 8.10
C ASN A 107 17.58 -5.29 7.58
N LYS A 108 17.10 -4.05 7.71
CA LYS A 108 17.74 -2.84 7.16
C LYS A 108 17.85 -2.85 5.64
N VAL A 109 16.88 -3.49 4.97
CA VAL A 109 16.79 -3.55 3.51
C VAL A 109 15.73 -2.56 3.01
N ASP A 110 16.11 -1.76 2.01
CA ASP A 110 15.17 -0.92 1.26
C ASP A 110 14.40 -1.81 0.27
N LEU A 111 13.13 -2.08 0.59
CA LEU A 111 12.27 -2.97 -0.20
C LEU A 111 12.06 -2.48 -1.64
N ASN A 112 12.23 -1.19 -1.92
CA ASN A 112 12.04 -0.61 -3.25
C ASN A 112 13.30 -0.78 -4.11
N ARG A 113 14.49 -0.63 -3.52
CA ARG A 113 15.76 -0.82 -4.24
C ARG A 113 16.06 -2.29 -4.51
N ASN A 114 15.63 -3.17 -3.60
CA ASN A 114 15.98 -4.59 -3.63
C ASN A 114 14.82 -5.51 -4.00
N ALA A 115 13.66 -4.97 -4.41
CA ALA A 115 12.46 -5.75 -4.75
C ALA A 115 12.75 -6.93 -5.69
N VAL A 116 13.58 -6.72 -6.71
CA VAL A 116 13.89 -7.73 -7.74
C VAL A 116 14.57 -8.98 -7.17
N LEU A 117 15.26 -8.86 -6.02
CA LEU A 117 15.95 -9.98 -5.39
C LEU A 117 14.98 -10.97 -4.71
N LYS A 118 13.74 -10.55 -4.41
CA LYS A 118 12.73 -11.36 -3.71
C LYS A 118 13.26 -12.05 -2.44
N ASP A 119 14.16 -11.40 -1.71
CA ASP A 119 14.89 -11.99 -0.58
C ASP A 119 14.31 -11.61 0.80
N GLN A 120 13.40 -10.65 0.84
CA GLN A 120 12.68 -10.25 2.05
C GLN A 120 11.26 -10.84 2.06
N PRO A 121 10.73 -11.25 3.22
CA PRO A 121 9.38 -11.80 3.31
C PRO A 121 8.31 -10.84 2.78
N GLU A 122 8.47 -9.54 2.99
CA GLU A 122 7.57 -8.52 2.44
C GLU A 122 7.58 -8.52 0.91
N THR A 123 8.77 -8.59 0.29
CA THR A 123 8.87 -8.64 -1.18
C THR A 123 8.30 -9.95 -1.73
N MET A 124 8.57 -11.10 -1.10
CA MET A 124 8.02 -12.39 -1.54
C MET A 124 6.50 -12.36 -1.57
N VAL A 125 5.87 -11.87 -0.50
CA VAL A 125 4.41 -11.71 -0.40
C VAL A 125 3.87 -10.80 -1.51
N PHE A 126 4.54 -9.66 -1.77
CA PHE A 126 4.14 -8.74 -2.83
C PHE A 126 4.14 -9.40 -4.22
N PHE A 127 5.23 -10.10 -4.58
CA PHE A 127 5.32 -10.77 -5.88
C PHE A 127 4.35 -11.94 -6.00
N GLU A 128 4.11 -12.69 -4.92
CA GLU A 128 3.10 -13.75 -4.90
C GLU A 128 1.70 -13.16 -5.22
N GLN A 129 1.32 -12.07 -4.55
CA GLN A 129 0.03 -11.42 -4.83
C GLN A 129 -0.03 -10.88 -6.27
N LEU A 130 1.06 -10.29 -6.77
CA LEU A 130 1.08 -9.81 -8.14
C LEU A 130 0.90 -10.95 -9.16
N GLU A 131 1.53 -12.10 -8.93
CA GLU A 131 1.42 -13.28 -9.79
C GLU A 131 0.04 -13.96 -9.69
N LEU A 132 -0.59 -13.93 -8.51
CA LEU A 132 -1.94 -14.44 -8.29
C LEU A 132 -3.02 -13.55 -8.91
N ILE A 133 -2.93 -12.23 -8.67
CA ILE A 133 -3.95 -11.26 -9.09
C ILE A 133 -3.87 -11.02 -10.60
N LYS A 134 -2.64 -10.89 -11.14
CA LYS A 134 -2.35 -10.46 -12.52
C LYS A 134 -3.14 -9.18 -12.88
N PRO A 135 -2.86 -8.07 -12.18
CA PRO A 135 -3.67 -6.86 -12.32
C PRO A 135 -3.50 -6.21 -13.69
N ASP A 136 -4.58 -5.60 -14.18
CA ASP A 136 -4.55 -4.74 -15.37
C ASP A 136 -3.84 -3.42 -15.07
N MET A 137 -3.96 -2.94 -13.84
CA MET A 137 -3.32 -1.70 -13.37
C MET A 137 -2.72 -1.90 -11.99
N ALA A 138 -1.51 -1.41 -11.77
CA ALA A 138 -0.84 -1.48 -10.47
C ALA A 138 -0.39 -0.07 -10.05
N PHE A 139 -0.57 0.30 -8.78
CA PHE A 139 -0.19 1.62 -8.27
C PHE A 139 0.58 1.50 -6.97
N ASN A 140 1.77 2.10 -6.96
CA ASN A 140 2.51 2.29 -5.73
C ASN A 140 2.18 3.65 -5.11
N LEU A 141 1.70 3.63 -3.88
CA LEU A 141 1.28 4.81 -3.14
C LEU A 141 2.37 5.25 -2.18
N HIS A 142 3.21 6.19 -2.63
CA HIS A 142 4.28 6.78 -1.84
C HIS A 142 3.90 8.16 -1.27
N GLY A 143 4.38 8.44 -0.05
CA GLY A 143 4.53 9.81 0.41
C GLY A 143 5.66 10.48 -0.38
N GLN A 144 5.43 11.69 -0.89
CA GLN A 144 6.46 12.42 -1.62
C GLN A 144 7.26 13.31 -0.65
N ARG A 145 8.56 13.47 -0.91
CA ARG A 145 9.40 14.42 -0.14
C ARG A 145 8.90 15.84 -0.37
N THR A 146 8.96 16.68 0.66
CA THR A 146 8.50 18.09 0.63
C THR A 146 9.20 18.98 -0.39
N ILE A 147 10.31 18.53 -0.98
CA ILE A 147 11.05 19.22 -2.04
C ILE A 147 10.35 19.18 -3.41
N PHE A 148 9.37 18.30 -3.58
CA PHE A 148 8.52 18.27 -4.77
C PHE A 148 7.21 18.97 -4.44
N GLY A 149 6.77 19.88 -5.29
CA GLY A 149 5.63 20.76 -5.01
C GLY A 149 5.32 21.65 -6.21
N THR A 150 4.55 22.71 -5.97
CA THR A 150 4.37 23.78 -6.96
C THR A 150 5.72 24.39 -7.36
N GLU A 151 5.83 24.95 -8.57
CA GLU A 151 7.08 25.56 -9.07
C GLU A 151 7.64 26.65 -8.12
N ASP A 152 6.76 27.30 -7.36
CA ASP A 152 7.09 28.32 -6.36
C ASP A 152 7.44 27.75 -4.97
N GLY A 153 7.39 26.43 -4.78
CA GLY A 153 7.69 25.75 -3.52
C GLY A 153 6.66 25.99 -2.38
N SER A 154 5.54 26.66 -2.66
CA SER A 154 4.56 27.04 -1.64
C SER A 154 3.71 25.88 -1.12
N LYS A 155 3.56 24.80 -1.91
CA LYS A 155 2.78 23.61 -1.55
C LYS A 155 3.56 22.33 -1.86
N PRO A 156 3.92 21.51 -0.85
CA PRO A 156 4.53 20.22 -1.11
C PRO A 156 3.51 19.26 -1.73
N CYS A 157 3.97 18.41 -2.65
CA CYS A 157 3.25 17.25 -3.13
C CYS A 157 3.03 16.30 -1.94
N GLN A 158 1.76 16.06 -1.58
CA GLN A 158 1.41 15.25 -0.41
C GLN A 158 1.21 13.77 -0.76
N LEU A 159 0.79 13.50 -2.01
CA LEU A 159 0.50 12.16 -2.54
C LEU A 159 1.12 12.05 -3.93
N SER A 160 1.89 10.99 -4.17
CA SER A 160 2.38 10.66 -5.51
C SER A 160 1.81 9.31 -5.92
N PHE A 161 1.14 9.28 -7.08
CA PHE A 161 0.67 8.06 -7.71
C PHE A 161 1.69 7.66 -8.77
N LEU A 162 2.54 6.70 -8.45
CA LEU A 162 3.44 6.14 -9.45
C LEU A 162 2.70 5.02 -10.18
N ALA A 163 2.15 5.38 -11.34
CA ALA A 163 1.75 4.40 -12.33
C ALA A 163 3.04 3.83 -12.96
N PRO A 164 3.28 2.52 -12.91
CA PRO A 164 4.44 1.92 -13.54
C PRO A 164 4.40 2.20 -15.05
N ALA A 165 5.50 2.71 -15.58
CA ALA A 165 5.59 2.99 -17.00
C ALA A 165 5.60 1.67 -17.79
N ARG A 166 4.52 1.46 -18.56
CA ARG A 166 4.36 0.55 -19.72
C ARG A 166 3.90 -0.90 -19.43
N ILE A 167 2.65 -1.16 -19.82
CA ILE A 167 2.08 -2.50 -20.00
C ILE A 167 2.29 -2.97 -21.44
N MET A 168 3.18 -3.93 -21.65
CA MET A 168 3.05 -4.96 -22.68
C MET A 168 3.80 -6.21 -22.20
N LYS A 169 3.04 -7.22 -21.80
CA LYS A 169 3.48 -8.58 -21.41
C LYS A 169 4.74 -8.63 -20.53
N SER A 170 4.53 -8.71 -19.22
CA SER A 170 5.49 -9.12 -18.17
C SER A 170 6.74 -8.24 -17.97
N ARG A 171 6.84 -7.60 -16.80
CA ARG A 171 8.04 -7.48 -15.93
C ARG A 171 7.94 -6.25 -15.01
N LEU A 172 8.12 -6.47 -13.71
CA LEU A 172 8.36 -5.42 -12.74
C LEU A 172 9.74 -4.80 -12.94
N ILE A 173 9.78 -3.46 -12.95
CA ILE A 173 10.93 -2.68 -12.53
C ILE A 173 10.38 -1.48 -11.76
N GLN A 174 10.89 -1.28 -10.55
CA GLN A 174 10.60 -0.13 -9.71
C GLN A 174 11.82 0.78 -9.75
N LEU A 175 11.65 2.06 -10.10
CA LEU A 175 12.70 3.06 -10.00
C LEU A 175 12.17 4.29 -9.25
N GLY A 176 12.83 4.55 -8.11
CA GLY A 176 12.67 5.67 -7.20
C GLY A 176 13.27 5.38 -5.83
#